data_AF-Q48567-F1
#
_entry.id   AF-Q48567-F1
#
_cell.length_a   1.000
_cell.length_b   1.000
_cell.length_c   1.000
_cell.angle_alpha   90.00
_cell.angle_beta   90.00
_cell.angle_gamma   90.00
#
_symmetry.space_group_name_H-M   'P 1'
#
loop_
_entity.id
_entity.type
_entity.pdbx_description
1 polymer ?
#
loop_
_entity_poly.entity_id
_entity_poly.type
_entity_poly.pdbx_seq_one_letter_code
_entity_poly.pdbx_strand_id
1 'polypeptide(L)'
;MAKKQIGSKVLTVSEIAEKAGVSRNKVWSYIRRNKIKPVSKKSGQFKFDSKIVLEIEDEQQKKRIEKNKKENNAGISVTVLEIFKKQLEKKDQQIKDQAEIIDFLKGEVLRARLDSQNKEKLLEDAWKKVEAISEKDLNRDEEKRHWWQFWN
;
A
#
# COMPACT_ATOMS: atom_id res chain seq x y z
N MET A 1 -14.70 40.69 11.15
CA MET A 1 -14.53 39.79 12.32
C MET A 1 -13.70 40.49 13.37
N ALA A 2 -14.12 40.43 14.63
CA ALA A 2 -13.76 41.38 15.69
C ALA A 2 -12.27 41.36 16.09
N LYS A 3 -11.61 42.52 15.97
CA LYS A 3 -10.37 42.81 16.71
C LYS A 3 -10.71 42.84 18.20
N LYS A 4 -10.42 41.76 18.93
CA LYS A 4 -10.50 41.77 20.40
C LYS A 4 -9.56 42.86 20.91
N GLN A 5 -10.16 43.93 21.41
CA GLN A 5 -9.47 44.97 22.16
C GLN A 5 -8.74 44.31 23.33
N ILE A 6 -7.42 44.20 23.24
CA ILE A 6 -6.59 43.96 24.41
C ILE A 6 -6.57 45.30 25.14
N GLY A 7 -7.63 45.55 25.93
CA GLY A 7 -7.64 46.63 26.91
C GLY A 7 -6.38 46.49 27.76
N SER A 8 -5.74 47.62 28.08
CA SER A 8 -4.46 47.75 28.80
C SER A 8 -4.44 46.97 30.11
N LYS A 9 -4.26 45.65 30.02
CA LYS A 9 -4.29 44.71 31.14
C LYS A 9 -2.85 44.34 31.42
N VAL A 10 -2.38 44.72 32.60
CA VAL A 10 -1.10 44.25 33.09
C VAL A 10 -1.28 42.79 33.54
N LEU A 11 -0.48 41.89 32.99
CA LEU A 11 -0.57 40.45 33.22
C LEU A 11 0.68 39.93 33.91
N THR A 12 0.52 38.89 34.71
CA THR A 12 1.63 38.12 35.26
C THR A 12 2.25 37.22 34.18
N VAL A 13 3.47 36.75 34.44
CA VAL A 13 4.16 35.82 33.53
C VAL A 13 3.34 34.54 33.30
N SER A 14 2.62 34.06 34.34
CA SER A 14 1.74 32.89 34.23
C SER A 14 0.58 33.14 33.27
N GLU A 15 -0.09 34.29 33.38
CA GLU A 15 -1.22 34.64 32.52
C GLU A 15 -0.77 34.91 31.07
N ILE A 16 0.43 35.48 30.87
CA ILE A 16 1.02 35.66 29.55
C ILE A 16 1.33 34.30 28.92
N ALA A 17 1.87 33.38 29.71
CA ALA A 17 2.20 32.02 29.26
C ALA A 17 0.95 31.26 28.81
N GLU A 18 -0.13 31.34 29.58
CA GLU A 18 -1.41 30.72 29.24
C GLU A 18 -2.03 31.32 27.97
N LYS A 19 -2.06 32.66 27.86
CA LYS A 19 -2.65 33.32 26.69
C LYS A 19 -1.88 33.10 25.40
N ALA A 20 -0.55 33.13 25.46
CA ALA A 20 0.32 32.91 24.29
C ALA A 20 0.58 31.42 24.01
N GLY A 21 0.03 30.49 24.82
CA GLY A 21 0.22 29.04 24.65
C GLY A 21 1.68 28.60 24.76
N VAL A 22 2.46 29.16 25.70
CA VAL A 22 3.88 28.88 25.90
C VAL A 22 4.22 28.50 27.34
N SER A 23 5.38 27.91 27.55
CA SER A 23 5.92 27.73 28.90
C SER A 23 6.34 29.07 29.53
N ARG A 24 6.18 29.19 30.86
CA ARG A 24 6.62 30.37 31.63
C ARG A 24 8.11 30.69 31.40
N ASN A 25 8.95 29.67 31.24
CA ASN A 25 10.38 29.85 30.95
C ASN A 25 10.61 30.55 29.62
N LYS A 26 9.79 30.25 28.60
CA LYS A 26 9.88 30.90 27.29
C LYS A 26 9.48 32.37 27.37
N VAL A 27 8.47 32.70 28.16
CA VAL A 27 8.08 34.09 28.46
C VAL A 27 9.21 34.82 29.18
N TRP A 28 9.80 34.23 30.22
CA TRP A 28 10.96 34.81 30.91
C TRP A 28 12.16 35.02 29.99
N SER A 29 12.44 34.05 29.11
CA SER A 29 13.51 34.16 28.13
C SER A 29 13.26 35.33 27.17
N TYR A 30 12.02 35.48 26.69
CA TYR A 30 11.61 36.58 25.82
C TYR A 30 11.79 37.95 26.52
N ILE A 31 11.24 38.09 27.73
CA ILE A 31 11.36 39.31 28.55
C ILE A 31 12.83 39.69 28.79
N ARG A 32 13.68 38.70 29.11
CA ARG A 32 15.10 38.93 29.37
C ARG A 32 15.86 39.35 28.11
N ARG A 33 15.62 38.67 26.98
CA ARG A 33 16.27 38.99 25.69
C ARG A 33 15.92 40.40 25.21
N ASN A 34 14.65 40.78 25.35
CA ASN A 34 14.15 42.08 24.89
C ASN A 34 14.26 43.17 25.95
N LYS A 35 14.91 42.90 27.09
CA LYS A 35 15.13 43.84 28.21
C LYS A 35 13.84 44.55 28.66
N ILE A 36 12.72 43.83 28.67
CA ILE A 36 11.40 44.40 28.99
C ILE A 36 11.31 44.63 30.50
N LYS A 37 11.04 45.88 30.90
CA LYS A 37 10.86 46.23 32.32
C LYS A 37 9.46 45.85 32.81
N PRO A 38 9.33 45.33 34.04
CA PRO A 38 8.02 45.07 34.63
C PRO A 38 7.29 46.40 34.87
N VAL A 39 5.99 46.41 34.59
CA VAL A 39 5.10 47.55 34.85
C VAL A 39 4.86 47.69 36.36
N SER A 40 4.82 46.56 37.08
CA SER A 40 4.83 46.58 38.54
C SER A 40 5.59 45.38 39.11
N LYS A 41 6.27 45.62 40.23
CA LYS A 41 6.95 44.61 41.04
C LYS A 41 6.50 44.80 42.48
N LYS A 42 5.55 43.98 42.94
CA LYS A 42 5.11 43.96 44.35
C LYS A 42 5.30 42.54 44.89
N SER A 43 5.97 42.42 46.03
CA SER A 43 6.08 41.17 46.81
C SER A 43 6.46 39.91 45.99
N GLY A 44 7.46 40.03 45.11
CA GLY A 44 7.94 38.92 44.28
C GLY A 44 7.10 38.61 43.03
N GLN A 45 5.96 39.28 42.84
CA GLN A 45 5.15 39.16 41.63
C GLN A 45 5.49 40.24 40.61
N PHE A 46 5.87 39.80 39.41
CA PHE A 46 6.17 40.67 38.28
C PHE A 46 4.97 40.72 37.34
N LYS A 47 4.50 41.94 37.03
CA LYS A 47 3.44 42.17 36.06
C LYS A 47 3.99 42.95 34.87
N PHE A 48 3.59 42.56 33.67
CA PHE A 48 4.05 43.07 32.39
C PHE A 48 2.87 43.45 31.49
N ASP A 49 3.13 44.26 30.46
CA ASP A 49 2.10 44.63 29.50
C ASP A 49 1.59 43.40 28.71
N SER A 50 0.28 43.29 28.57
CA SER A 50 -0.39 42.33 27.69
C SER A 50 0.09 42.32 26.23
N LYS A 51 0.71 43.40 25.73
CA LYS A 51 1.29 43.44 24.37
C LYS A 51 2.31 42.33 24.11
N ILE A 52 3.00 41.87 25.15
CA ILE A 52 3.98 40.77 25.08
C ILE A 52 3.35 39.48 24.55
N VAL A 53 2.06 39.24 24.81
CA VAL A 53 1.34 38.07 24.30
C VAL A 53 1.35 38.05 22.77
N LEU A 54 0.98 39.17 22.14
CA LEU A 54 0.93 39.29 20.68
C LEU A 54 2.30 39.15 20.04
N GLU A 55 3.34 39.70 20.66
CA GLU A 55 4.70 39.61 20.12
C GLU A 55 5.25 38.17 20.18
N ILE A 56 4.96 37.44 21.27
CA ILE A 56 5.34 36.03 21.39
C ILE A 56 4.58 35.17 20.36
N GLU A 57 3.31 35.44 20.13
CA GLU A 57 2.51 34.75 19.11
C GLU A 57 3.04 35.00 17.70
N ASP A 58 3.39 36.25 17.36
CA ASP A 58 3.96 36.61 16.06
C ASP A 58 5.33 35.95 15.82
N GLU A 59 6.20 35.91 16.84
CA GLU A 59 7.50 35.23 16.75
C GLU A 59 7.35 33.72 16.53
N GLN A 60 6.30 33.10 17.09
CA GLN A 60 6.00 31.70 16.83
C GLN A 60 5.51 31.46 15.41
N GLN A 61 4.66 32.33 14.87
CA GLN A 61 4.17 32.21 13.50
C GLN A 61 5.33 32.33 12.51
N LYS A 62 6.25 33.29 12.72
CA LYS A 62 7.46 33.43 11.89
C LYS A 62 8.33 32.17 11.91
N LYS A 63 8.56 31.57 13.08
CA LYS A 63 9.31 30.30 13.20
C LYS A 63 8.61 29.13 12.50
N ARG A 64 7.28 29.08 12.50
CA ARG A 64 6.51 28.06 11.76
C ARG A 64 6.66 28.25 10.25
N ILE A 65 6.58 29.49 9.76
CA ILE A 65 6.74 29.81 8.33
C ILE A 65 8.15 29.46 7.84
N GLU A 66 9.19 29.77 8.63
CA GLU A 66 10.57 29.42 8.29
C GLU A 66 10.82 27.90 8.32
N LYS A 67 10.22 27.18 9.27
CA LYS A 67 10.30 25.72 9.32
C LYS A 67 9.62 25.09 8.10
N ASN A 68 8.45 25.58 7.71
CA ASN A 68 7.75 25.12 6.51
C ASN A 68 8.54 25.42 5.22
N LYS A 69 9.26 26.54 5.16
CA LYS A 69 10.18 26.84 4.03
C LYS A 69 11.36 25.86 3.95
N LYS A 70 11.88 25.38 5.08
CA LYS A 70 12.93 24.35 5.10
C LYS A 70 12.42 22.95 4.77
N GLU A 71 11.17 22.63 5.12
CA GLU A 71 10.53 21.37 4.73
C GLU A 71 10.25 21.32 3.21
N ASN A 72 10.08 22.46 2.54
CA ASN A 72 9.97 22.53 1.07
C ASN A 72 11.28 22.22 0.31
N ASN A 73 12.41 21.99 0.99
CA ASN A 73 13.59 21.33 0.37
C ASN A 73 13.40 19.80 0.21
N ALA A 74 12.17 19.28 0.37
CA ALA A 74 11.74 17.93 0.00
C ALA A 74 11.69 17.67 -1.53
N GLY A 75 12.46 18.39 -2.34
CA GLY A 75 12.53 18.18 -3.80
C GLY A 75 13.06 16.80 -4.22
N ILE A 76 13.75 16.09 -3.31
CA ILE A 76 14.20 14.71 -3.53
C ILE A 76 13.04 13.70 -3.39
N SER A 77 12.01 14.04 -2.60
CA SER A 77 10.85 13.16 -2.34
C SER A 77 9.97 12.97 -3.57
N VAL A 78 9.69 14.04 -4.32
CA VAL A 78 8.75 14.00 -5.44
C VAL A 78 9.30 13.15 -6.60
N THR A 79 10.58 13.33 -6.94
CA THR A 79 11.22 12.56 -8.03
C THR A 79 11.34 11.08 -7.69
N VAL A 80 11.67 10.75 -6.43
CA VAL A 80 11.76 9.35 -5.99
C VAL A 80 10.38 8.69 -5.94
N LEU A 81 9.35 9.41 -5.47
CA LEU A 81 7.96 8.93 -5.50
C LEU A 81 7.47 8.69 -6.92
N GLU A 82 7.84 9.55 -7.86
CA GLU A 82 7.48 9.41 -9.26
C GLU A 82 8.19 8.23 -9.95
N ILE A 83 9.46 7.99 -9.59
CA ILE A 83 10.20 6.79 -10.01
C ILE A 83 9.52 5.54 -9.45
N PHE A 84 9.17 5.52 -8.16
CA PHE A 84 8.50 4.37 -7.56
C PHE A 84 7.13 4.12 -8.17
N LYS A 85 6.36 5.17 -8.48
CA LYS A 85 5.09 5.03 -9.18
C LYS A 85 5.26 4.37 -10.54
N LYS A 86 6.21 4.82 -11.36
CA LYS A 86 6.52 4.22 -12.66
C LYS A 86 6.99 2.77 -12.55
N GLN A 87 7.78 2.45 -11.53
CA GLN A 87 8.22 1.08 -11.28
C GLN A 87 7.04 0.17 -10.90
N LEU A 88 6.09 0.69 -10.11
CA LEU A 88 4.91 -0.04 -9.66
C LEU A 88 3.97 -0.33 -10.84
N GLU A 89 3.71 0.68 -11.69
CA GLU A 89 2.94 0.52 -12.93
C GLU A 89 3.56 -0.54 -13.86
N LYS A 90 4.89 -0.52 -14.02
CA LYS A 90 5.60 -1.53 -14.83
C LYS A 90 5.47 -2.93 -14.23
N LYS A 91 5.51 -3.06 -12.91
CA LYS A 91 5.37 -4.35 -12.22
C LYS A 91 3.95 -4.90 -12.32
N ASP A 92 2.95 -4.05 -12.19
CA ASP A 92 1.54 -4.44 -12.38
C ASP A 92 1.29 -4.94 -13.81
N GLN A 93 1.88 -4.29 -14.81
CA GLN A 93 1.78 -4.77 -16.19
C GLN A 93 2.43 -6.14 -16.37
N GLN A 94 3.63 -6.36 -15.80
CA GLN A 94 4.29 -7.67 -15.83
C GLN A 94 3.44 -8.77 -15.19
N ILE A 95 2.74 -8.46 -14.10
CA ILE A 95 1.85 -9.42 -13.43
C ILE A 95 0.67 -9.79 -14.33
N LYS A 96 0.07 -8.80 -15.01
CA LYS A 96 -1.02 -9.06 -15.97
C LYS A 96 -0.57 -9.93 -17.13
N ASP A 97 0.55 -9.59 -17.76
CA ASP A 97 1.10 -10.34 -18.88
C ASP A 97 1.41 -11.80 -18.46
N GLN A 98 1.96 -12.00 -17.26
CA GLN A 98 2.21 -13.33 -16.71
C GLN A 98 0.94 -14.11 -16.41
N ALA A 99 -0.11 -13.46 -15.91
CA ALA A 99 -1.40 -14.10 -15.65
C ALA A 99 -2.05 -14.59 -16.96
N GLU A 100 -2.00 -13.78 -18.02
CA GLU A 100 -2.50 -14.16 -19.34
C GLU A 100 -1.73 -15.37 -19.92
N ILE A 101 -0.40 -15.37 -19.79
CA ILE A 101 0.43 -16.51 -20.22
C ILE A 101 0.08 -17.77 -19.43
N ILE A 102 -0.10 -17.66 -18.11
CA ILE A 102 -0.47 -18.80 -17.27
C ILE A 102 -1.81 -19.37 -17.71
N ASP A 103 -2.81 -18.53 -17.98
CA ASP A 103 -4.12 -19.00 -18.40
C ASP A 103 -4.10 -19.61 -19.80
N PHE A 104 -3.30 -19.06 -20.72
CA PHE A 104 -3.03 -19.69 -22.02
C PHE A 104 -2.41 -21.09 -21.86
N LEU A 105 -1.35 -21.22 -21.05
CA LEU A 105 -0.66 -22.50 -20.82
C LEU A 105 -1.56 -23.52 -20.13
N LYS A 106 -2.40 -23.11 -19.17
CA LYS A 106 -3.42 -24.00 -18.58
C LYS A 106 -4.38 -24.53 -19.64
N GLY A 107 -4.83 -23.67 -20.55
CA GLY A 107 -5.69 -24.05 -21.66
C GLY A 107 -5.04 -25.09 -22.57
N GLU A 108 -3.78 -24.86 -22.95
CA GLU A 108 -3.00 -25.81 -23.76
C GLU A 108 -2.78 -27.15 -23.06
N VAL A 109 -2.47 -27.14 -21.76
CA VAL A 109 -2.32 -28.38 -20.97
C VAL A 109 -3.64 -29.17 -20.91
N LEU A 110 -4.77 -28.49 -20.74
CA LEU A 110 -6.08 -29.15 -20.74
C LEU A 110 -6.41 -29.77 -22.10
N ARG A 111 -6.11 -29.07 -23.20
CA ARG A 111 -6.26 -29.60 -24.56
C ARG A 111 -5.38 -30.82 -24.79
N ALA A 112 -4.09 -30.73 -24.46
CA ALA A 112 -3.16 -31.84 -24.58
C ALA A 112 -3.60 -33.07 -23.77
N ARG A 113 -4.15 -32.85 -22.56
CA ARG A 113 -4.69 -33.93 -21.73
C ARG A 113 -5.92 -34.59 -22.37
N LEU A 114 -6.84 -33.82 -22.92
CA LEU A 114 -8.01 -34.34 -23.64
C LEU A 114 -7.59 -35.14 -24.88
N ASP A 115 -6.64 -34.63 -25.66
CA ASP A 115 -6.12 -35.32 -26.83
C ASP A 115 -5.43 -36.64 -26.47
N SER A 116 -4.69 -36.67 -25.36
CA SER A 116 -4.08 -37.90 -24.84
C SER A 116 -5.14 -38.92 -24.45
N GLN A 117 -6.19 -38.51 -23.72
CA GLN A 117 -7.29 -39.41 -23.34
C GLN A 117 -8.04 -39.95 -24.56
N ASN A 118 -8.26 -39.12 -25.58
CA ASN A 118 -8.90 -39.55 -26.81
C ASN A 118 -8.04 -40.58 -27.56
N LYS A 119 -6.72 -40.37 -27.63
CA LYS A 119 -5.80 -41.34 -28.24
C LYS A 119 -5.78 -42.66 -27.48
N GLU A 120 -5.79 -42.62 -26.16
CA GLU A 120 -5.82 -43.82 -25.31
C GLU A 120 -7.10 -44.63 -25.53
N LYS A 121 -8.27 -43.97 -25.59
CA LYS A 121 -9.54 -44.63 -25.94
C LYS A 121 -9.53 -45.25 -27.33
N LEU A 122 -8.98 -44.55 -28.33
CA LEU A 122 -8.87 -45.08 -29.69
C LEU A 122 -7.97 -46.32 -29.76
N LEU A 123 -6.89 -46.34 -28.96
CA LEU A 123 -6.05 -47.52 -28.83
C LEU A 123 -6.81 -48.67 -28.15
N GLU A 124 -7.49 -48.41 -27.03
CA GLU A 124 -8.29 -49.42 -26.33
C GLU A 124 -9.37 -50.04 -27.25
N ASP A 125 -10.08 -49.21 -28.02
CA ASP A 125 -11.07 -49.68 -28.99
C ASP A 125 -10.43 -50.49 -30.13
N ALA A 126 -9.22 -50.14 -30.57
CA ALA A 126 -8.47 -50.91 -31.55
C ALA A 126 -8.06 -52.28 -31.00
N TRP A 127 -7.56 -52.33 -29.76
CA TRP A 127 -7.22 -53.57 -29.07
C TRP A 127 -8.43 -54.50 -28.92
N LYS A 128 -9.58 -53.99 -28.44
CA LYS A 128 -10.82 -54.76 -28.34
C LYS A 128 -11.28 -55.35 -29.67
N LYS A 129 -11.11 -54.61 -30.77
CA LYS A 129 -11.43 -55.12 -32.12
C LYS A 129 -10.49 -56.25 -32.54
N VAL A 130 -9.20 -56.14 -32.23
CA VAL A 130 -8.21 -57.21 -32.52
C VAL A 130 -8.51 -58.45 -31.69
N GLU A 131 -8.78 -58.30 -30.39
CA GLU A 131 -9.17 -59.42 -29.51
C GLU A 131 -10.45 -60.10 -30.02
N ALA A 132 -11.49 -59.33 -30.39
CA ALA A 132 -12.72 -59.88 -30.92
C ALA A 132 -12.55 -60.60 -32.27
N ILE A 133 -11.60 -60.20 -33.11
CA ILE A 133 -11.26 -60.94 -34.34
C ILE A 133 -10.54 -62.24 -33.97
N SER A 134 -9.56 -62.18 -33.07
CA SER A 134 -8.82 -63.37 -32.60
C SER A 134 -9.74 -64.42 -31.97
N GLU A 135 -10.69 -64.01 -31.13
CA GLU A 135 -11.69 -64.93 -30.54
C GLU A 135 -12.61 -65.54 -31.61
N LYS A 136 -13.04 -64.75 -32.60
CA LYS A 136 -13.85 -65.27 -33.71
C LYS A 136 -13.07 -66.26 -34.57
N ASP A 137 -11.79 -66.01 -34.83
CA ASP A 137 -10.95 -66.92 -35.60
C ASP A 137 -10.66 -68.22 -34.83
N LEU A 138 -10.43 -68.14 -33.51
CA LEU A 138 -10.31 -69.32 -32.64
C LEU A 138 -11.59 -70.17 -32.64
N ASN A 139 -12.75 -69.55 -32.44
CA ASN A 139 -14.04 -70.25 -32.45
C ASN A 139 -14.33 -70.89 -33.83
N ARG A 140 -13.95 -70.21 -34.92
CA ARG A 140 -14.12 -70.74 -36.28
C ARG A 140 -13.23 -71.94 -36.56
N ASP A 141 -12.02 -71.97 -36.01
CA ASP A 141 -11.12 -73.11 -36.16
C ASP A 141 -11.53 -74.31 -35.28
N GLU A 142 -12.14 -74.07 -34.12
CA GLU A 142 -12.79 -75.12 -33.33
C GLU A 142 -14.00 -75.72 -34.07
N GLU A 143 -14.88 -74.90 -34.63
CA GLU A 143 -16.03 -75.38 -35.42
C GLU A 143 -15.57 -76.21 -36.64
N LYS A 144 -14.51 -75.79 -37.35
CA LYS A 144 -13.90 -76.59 -38.42
C LYS A 144 -13.29 -77.90 -37.92
N ARG A 145 -12.66 -77.92 -36.74
CA ARG A 145 -12.12 -79.15 -36.14
C ARG A 145 -13.20 -80.14 -35.71
N HIS A 146 -14.43 -79.70 -35.48
CA HIS A 146 -15.53 -80.60 -35.14
C HIS A 146 -16.34 -81.06 -36.37
N TRP A 147 -16.29 -80.32 -37.48
CA TRP A 147 -17.07 -80.64 -38.69
C TRP A 147 -16.77 -82.04 -39.27
N TRP A 148 -15.52 -82.51 -39.20
CA TRP A 148 -15.09 -83.80 -39.74
C TRP A 148 -15.44 -84.99 -38.84
N GLN A 149 -15.77 -84.75 -37.56
CA GLN A 149 -16.17 -85.79 -36.61
C GLN A 149 -17.65 -86.15 -36.78
N PHE A 150 -18.41 -85.32 -37.50
CA PHE A 150 -19.84 -85.54 -37.74
C PHE A 150 -20.12 -86.44 -38.96
N TRP A 151 -19.11 -86.73 -39.79
CA TRP A 151 -19.23 -87.51 -41.03
C TRP A 151 -18.48 -88.86 -41.02
N ASN A 152 -17.86 -89.22 -39.88
CA ASN A 152 -17.35 -90.57 -39.60
C ASN A 152 -18.33 -91.31 -38.67
#